data_AF-A0A534AG27-F1
#
_entry.id   AF-A0A534AG27-F1
#
_cell.length_a   1.000
_cell.length_b   1.000
_cell.length_c   1.000
_cell.angle_alpha   90.00
_cell.angle_beta   90.00
_cell.angle_gamma   90.00
#
_symmetry.space_group_name_H-M   'P 1'
#
loop_
_entity.id
_entity.type
_entity.pdbx_description
1 polymer ?
#
loop_
_entity_poly.entity_id
_entity_poly.type
_entity_poly.pdbx_seq_one_letter_code
_entity_poly.pdbx_strand_id
1 'polypeptide(L)' 'TERGTQSFDAALYALYKGGRVMLEEALSNADSRANLEAKINFG' A
#
# COMPACT_ATOMS: atom_id res chain seq x y z
N THR A 1 1.30 11.41 22.16
CA THR A 1 2.06 10.48 21.31
C THR A 1 1.08 9.74 20.42
N GLU A 2 0.75 10.30 19.25
CA GLU A 2 -0.18 9.65 18.31
C GLU A 2 0.53 9.46 16.95
N ARG A 3 1.68 8.77 16.99
CA ARG A 3 2.31 8.20 15.79
C ARG A 3 1.77 6.78 15.62
N GLY A 4 0.46 6.67 15.39
CA GLY A 4 -0.23 5.37 15.40
C GLY A 4 -1.13 5.10 14.20
N THR A 5 -1.52 6.13 13.46
CA THR A 5 -2.49 5.96 12.37
C THR A 5 -1.77 5.80 11.05
N GLN A 6 -1.64 4.55 10.61
CA GLN A 6 -1.25 4.17 9.25
C GLN A 6 -2.53 4.01 8.43
N SER A 7 -2.59 4.60 7.22
CA SER A 7 -3.67 4.30 6.28
C SER A 7 -3.54 2.85 5.78
N PHE A 8 -4.66 2.24 5.40
CA PHE A 8 -4.66 0.88 4.88
C PHE A 8 -3.74 0.73 3.65
N ASP A 9 -3.78 1.71 2.73
CA ASP A 9 -2.87 1.78 1.58
C ASP A 9 -1.38 1.81 1.98
N ALA A 10 -1.02 2.47 3.09
CA ALA A 10 0.36 2.50 3.57
C ALA A 10 0.79 1.13 4.12
N ALA A 11 -0.12 0.38 4.75
CA ALA A 11 0.13 -0.99 5.17
C ALA A 11 0.32 -1.92 3.95
N LEU A 12 -0.55 -1.82 2.94
CA LEU A 12 -0.46 -2.59 1.70
C LEU A 12 0.84 -2.29 0.94
N TYR A 13 1.26 -1.02 0.88
CA TYR A 13 2.54 -0.62 0.30
C TYR A 13 3.72 -1.28 1.03
N ALA A 14 3.72 -1.28 2.36
CA ALA A 14 4.78 -1.91 3.16
C ALA A 14 4.81 -3.44 2.98
N LEU A 15 3.64 -4.10 2.91
CA LEU A 15 3.54 -5.53 2.65
C LEU A 15 4.06 -5.90 1.25
N TYR A 16 3.71 -5.11 0.23
CA TYR A 16 4.22 -5.28 -1.14
C TYR A 16 5.74 -5.08 -1.19
N LYS A 17 6.27 -3.98 -0.63
CA LYS A 17 7.71 -3.73 -0.54
C LYS A 17 8.47 -4.82 0.23
N GLY A 18 7.82 -5.43 1.23
CA GLY A 18 8.35 -6.55 1.98
C GLY A 18 8.21 -7.91 1.29
N GLY A 19 7.66 -7.96 0.07
CA GLY A 19 7.44 -9.21 -0.68
C GLY A 19 6.43 -10.15 -0.02
N ARG A 20 5.59 -9.65 0.89
CA ARG A 20 4.60 -10.47 1.61
C ARG A 20 3.31 -10.67 0.83
N VAL A 21 3.00 -9.75 -0.07
CA VAL A 21 1.86 -9.82 -0.99
C VAL A 21 2.33 -9.46 -2.40
N MET A 22 1.63 -9.98 -3.41
CA MET A 22 1.86 -9.61 -4.81
C MET A 22 1.30 -8.21 -5.10
N LEU A 23 1.84 -7.55 -6.13
CA LEU A 23 1.38 -6.22 -6.56
C LEU A 23 -0.13 -6.21 -6.82
N GLU A 24 -0.63 -7.21 -7.56
CA GLU A 24 -2.04 -7.30 -7.92
C GLU A 24 -2.94 -7.47 -6.70
N GLU A 25 -2.50 -8.25 -5.71
CA GLU A 25 -3.22 -8.48 -4.45
C GLU A 25 -3.25 -7.20 -3.60
N ALA A 26 -2.15 -6.46 -3.53
CA ALA A 26 -2.11 -5.16 -2.87
C ALA A 26 -3.03 -4.14 -3.57
N LEU A 27 -3.01 -4.07 -4.90
CA LEU A 27 -3.85 -3.16 -5.69
C LEU A 27 -5.34 -3.50 -5.63
N SER A 28 -5.69 -4.79 -5.53
CA SER A 28 -7.08 -5.24 -5.44
C SER A 28 -7.71 -4.96 -4.07
N ASN A 29 -6.89 -4.82 -3.02
CA ASN A 29 -7.36 -4.52 -1.67
C ASN A 29 -7.23 -3.03 -1.30
N ALA A 30 -6.51 -2.22 -2.08
CA ALA A 30 -6.35 -0.79 -1.82
C ALA A 30 -7.69 -0.05 -1.86
N ASP A 31 -7.88 0.92 -0.96
CA ASP A 31 -9.06 1.81 -1.00
C ASP A 31 -9.09 2.61 -2.32
N SER A 32 -7.90 2.95 -2.82
CA SER A 32 -7.74 3.49 -4.16
C SER A 32 -6.56 2.82 -4.87
N ARG A 33 -6.89 1.91 -5.79
CA ARG A 33 -5.93 1.27 -6.69
C ARG A 33 -5.01 2.31 -7.36
N ALA A 34 -5.59 3.38 -7.91
CA ALA A 34 -4.82 4.41 -8.62
C ALA A 34 -3.83 5.14 -7.70
N ASN A 35 -4.22 5.42 -6.45
CA ASN A 35 -3.35 6.08 -5.49
C ASN A 35 -2.20 5.16 -5.04
N LEU A 36 -2.49 3.89 -4.75
CA LEU A 36 -1.46 2.91 -4.39
C LEU A 36 -0.51 2.61 -5.55
N GLU A 37 -1.04 2.46 -6.77
CA GLU A 37 -0.26 2.26 -7.99
C GLU A 37 0.66 3.45 -8.27
N ALA A 38 0.15 4.69 -8.15
CA ALA A 38 0.96 5.88 -8.31
C ALA A 38 2.09 5.95 -7.25
N LYS A 39 1.78 5.58 -6.00
CA LYS A 39 2.76 5.56 -4.90
C LYS A 39 3.82 4.46 -5.08
N ILE A 40 3.50 3.37 -5.78
CA ILE A 40 4.45 2.30 -6.12
C ILE A 40 5.34 2.70 -7.30
N ASN A 41 4.77 3.35 -8.32
CA ASN A 41 5.48 3.67 -9.57
C ASN A 41 6.24 5.00 -9.51
N PHE A 42 5.80 5.97 -8.70
CA PHE A 42 6.36 7.32 -8.63
C PHE A 42 6.88 7.70 -7.23
N GLY A 43 6.84 6.76 -6.27
CA GLY A 43 7.29 6.95 -4.89
C GLY A 43 8.65 6.34 -4.59
#